data_AF-A0A173R2N8-F1
#
_entry.id   AF-A0A173R2N8-F1
#
_cell.length_a   1.000
_cell.length_b   1.000
_cell.length_c   1.000
_cell.angle_alpha   90.00
_cell.angle_beta   90.00
_cell.angle_gamma   90.00
#
_symmetry.space_group_name_H-M   'P 1'
#
loop_
_entity.id
_entity.type
_entity.pdbx_description
1 polymer ?
#
loop_
_entity_poly.entity_id
_entity_poly.type
_entity_poly.pdbx_seq_one_letter_code
_entity_poly.pdbx_strand_id
1 'polypeptide(L)'
;MKNLLIYQSTEYDCGPTTLTNAIRYLFDREEIYPDIVKYIMLYCLDSYNEAGEVGKRGTSASAMMFLSNWLTQFGQVKNFPISCNFLAKDEVVLSENSRIVGALQQGGAVLLRVYLEVPHYILLTGISGSDIYVFDPYYEEPDDPELDKEFFEEGITFITDQPKRANRLISITRLSCTGVGFYEMGPYEEREAVILFNTNTRKTPENSIEYII
;
A
#
# COMPACT_ATOMS: atom_id res chain seq x y z
N MET A 1 17.32 0.99 -3.43
CA MET A 1 16.37 1.33 -2.35
C MET A 1 17.08 1.86 -1.11
N LYS A 2 17.27 3.18 -1.06
CA LYS A 2 17.93 3.85 0.08
C LYS A 2 16.98 4.33 1.18
N ASN A 3 15.67 4.31 0.95
CA ASN A 3 14.69 4.88 1.88
C ASN A 3 14.22 3.87 2.92
N LEU A 4 14.20 4.28 4.19
CA LEU A 4 13.35 3.62 5.20
C LEU A 4 11.88 3.87 4.84
N LEU A 5 10.97 3.04 5.27
CA LEU A 5 9.54 3.36 5.24
C LEU A 5 9.19 4.11 6.54
N ILE A 6 8.13 4.91 6.52
CA ILE A 6 7.73 5.77 7.63
C ILE A 6 6.36 5.38 8.18
N TYR A 7 6.18 5.67 9.46
CA TYR A 7 4.91 5.55 10.16
C TYR A 7 4.08 6.82 10.00
N GLN A 8 2.77 6.68 10.18
CA GLN A 8 1.83 7.79 10.14
C GLN A 8 2.07 8.72 11.33
N SER A 9 1.76 10.00 11.16
CA SER A 9 2.02 11.02 12.19
C SER A 9 0.81 11.28 13.09
N THR A 10 -0.38 10.86 12.66
CA THR A 10 -1.68 11.09 13.30
C THR A 10 -2.57 9.86 13.13
N GLU A 11 -3.74 9.84 13.76
CA GLU A 11 -4.74 8.77 13.58
C GLU A 11 -5.41 8.74 12.20
N TYR A 12 -5.06 9.65 11.28
CA TYR A 12 -5.82 9.88 10.07
C TYR A 12 -5.00 9.84 8.77
N ASP A 13 -3.67 9.85 8.86
CA ASP A 13 -2.76 10.02 7.71
C ASP A 13 -2.14 8.71 7.19
N CYS A 14 -2.80 7.57 7.43
CA CYS A 14 -2.41 6.28 6.85
C CYS A 14 -2.35 6.34 5.31
N GLY A 15 -3.35 6.93 4.66
CA GLY A 15 -3.41 7.10 3.20
C GLY A 15 -2.17 7.79 2.59
N PRO A 16 -1.88 9.06 2.93
CA PRO A 16 -0.72 9.76 2.40
C PRO A 16 0.61 9.12 2.82
N THR A 17 0.70 8.57 4.03
CA THR A 17 1.91 7.87 4.50
C THR A 17 2.19 6.63 3.66
N THR A 18 1.19 5.79 3.44
CA THR A 18 1.33 4.55 2.68
C THR A 18 1.63 4.83 1.21
N LEU A 19 0.98 5.84 0.61
CA LEU A 19 1.28 6.25 -0.77
C LEU A 19 2.71 6.80 -0.90
N THR A 20 3.16 7.58 0.08
CA THR A 20 4.56 8.04 0.15
C THR A 20 5.53 6.87 0.31
N ASN A 21 5.19 5.87 1.13
CA ASN A 21 5.98 4.65 1.30
C ASN A 21 6.08 3.84 0.01
N ALA A 22 5.02 3.77 -0.80
CA ALA A 22 5.06 3.12 -2.10
C ALA A 22 6.11 3.77 -3.03
N ILE A 23 6.17 5.10 -3.07
CA ILE A 23 7.19 5.84 -3.82
C ILE A 23 8.60 5.57 -3.27
N ARG A 24 8.76 5.59 -1.93
CA ARG A 24 10.04 5.33 -1.26
C ARG A 24 10.56 3.91 -1.48
N TYR A 25 9.64 2.95 -1.61
CA TYR A 25 9.94 1.56 -1.92
C TYR A 25 10.39 1.42 -3.38
N LEU A 26 9.67 2.02 -4.32
CA LEU A 26 9.90 1.83 -5.76
C LEU A 26 11.08 2.63 -6.33
N PHE A 27 11.51 3.72 -5.68
CA PHE A 27 12.50 4.66 -6.19
C PHE A 27 13.57 5.00 -5.16
N ASP A 28 14.80 5.28 -5.62
CA ASP A 28 15.82 5.85 -4.76
C ASP A 28 15.53 7.33 -4.49
N ARG A 29 16.00 7.81 -3.32
CA ARG A 29 15.67 9.15 -2.81
C ARG A 29 15.99 10.25 -3.81
N GLU A 30 17.11 10.09 -4.51
CA GLU A 30 17.67 11.04 -5.47
C GLU A 30 16.83 11.15 -6.76
N GLU A 31 15.94 10.18 -7.01
CA GLU A 31 15.05 10.15 -8.18
C GLU A 31 13.67 10.78 -7.88
N ILE A 32 13.28 10.85 -6.61
CA ILE A 32 11.92 11.24 -6.21
C ILE A 32 11.74 12.75 -6.35
N TYR A 33 10.78 13.14 -7.17
CA TYR A 33 10.39 14.54 -7.32
C TYR A 33 9.69 15.05 -6.05
N PRO A 34 10.07 16.22 -5.50
CA PRO A 34 9.42 16.79 -4.33
C PRO A 34 7.93 17.10 -4.59
N ASP A 35 7.57 17.39 -5.84
CA ASP A 35 6.19 17.59 -6.29
C ASP A 35 5.29 16.40 -5.91
N ILE A 36 5.78 15.17 -6.08
CA ILE A 36 5.04 13.94 -5.74
C ILE A 36 4.65 13.97 -4.26
N VAL A 37 5.63 14.18 -3.38
CA VAL A 37 5.40 14.21 -1.93
C VAL A 37 4.43 15.33 -1.56
N LYS A 38 4.62 16.53 -2.13
CA LYS A 38 3.73 17.68 -1.90
C LYS A 38 2.29 17.38 -2.29
N TYR A 39 2.06 16.81 -3.47
CA TYR A 39 0.71 16.59 -3.98
C TYR A 39 0.01 15.40 -3.32
N ILE A 40 0.74 14.37 -2.90
CA ILE A 40 0.19 13.32 -2.02
C ILE A 40 -0.39 13.97 -0.76
N MET A 41 0.38 14.80 -0.06
CA MET A 41 -0.09 15.46 1.16
C MET A 41 -1.23 16.45 0.91
N LEU A 42 -1.22 17.14 -0.24
CA LEU A 42 -2.24 18.14 -0.57
C LEU A 42 -3.61 17.53 -0.90
N TYR A 43 -3.63 16.36 -1.55
CA TYR A 43 -4.88 15.75 -2.05
C TYR A 43 -5.40 14.62 -1.17
N CYS A 44 -4.57 14.06 -0.28
CA CYS A 44 -5.05 13.20 0.79
C CYS A 44 -5.70 13.99 1.93
N LEU A 45 -6.25 13.30 2.94
CA LEU A 45 -6.95 13.90 4.08
C LEU A 45 -8.14 14.79 3.66
N ASP A 46 -8.80 14.42 2.56
CA ASP A 46 -9.87 15.17 1.92
C ASP A 46 -11.24 14.95 2.59
N SER A 47 -11.36 13.97 3.49
CA SER A 47 -12.62 13.59 4.12
C SER A 47 -12.89 14.38 5.40
N TYR A 48 -14.16 14.48 5.80
CA TYR A 48 -14.62 15.23 6.96
C TYR A 48 -15.33 14.30 7.94
N ASN A 49 -15.16 14.53 9.24
CA ASN A 49 -15.99 13.85 10.25
C ASN A 49 -17.39 14.47 10.36
N GLU A 50 -18.21 13.93 11.26
CA GLU A 50 -19.59 14.35 11.51
C GLU A 50 -19.68 15.81 12.00
N ALA A 51 -18.61 16.32 12.62
CA ALA A 51 -18.50 17.71 13.06
C ALA A 51 -18.01 18.67 11.95
N GLY A 52 -17.70 18.15 10.75
CA GLY A 52 -17.19 18.95 9.64
C GLY A 52 -15.70 19.29 9.76
N GLU A 53 -14.95 18.58 10.60
CA GLU A 53 -13.50 18.77 10.74
C GLU A 53 -12.77 18.06 9.59
N VAL A 54 -11.94 18.81 8.87
CA VAL A 54 -11.16 18.33 7.72
C VAL A 54 -10.14 17.28 8.17
N GLY A 55 -9.98 16.22 7.39
CA GLY A 55 -8.97 15.18 7.57
C GLY A 55 -9.34 14.11 8.59
N LYS A 56 -10.36 14.31 9.44
CA LYS A 56 -10.70 13.39 10.54
C LYS A 56 -11.46 12.12 10.13
N ARG A 57 -11.61 11.87 8.83
CA ARG A 57 -11.98 10.57 8.26
C ARG A 57 -10.90 10.02 7.31
N GLY A 58 -9.71 10.61 7.37
CA GLY A 58 -8.59 10.23 6.52
C GLY A 58 -8.82 10.57 5.05
N THR A 59 -8.35 9.67 4.19
CA THR A 59 -8.32 9.85 2.73
C THR A 59 -9.43 9.04 2.06
N SER A 60 -10.15 9.65 1.13
CA SER A 60 -11.23 8.99 0.40
C SER A 60 -10.73 8.12 -0.75
N ALA A 61 -11.57 7.17 -1.16
CA ALA A 61 -11.44 6.42 -2.39
C ALA A 61 -11.24 7.32 -3.63
N SER A 62 -11.95 8.44 -3.66
CA SER A 62 -11.90 9.39 -4.79
C SER A 62 -10.55 10.10 -4.85
N ALA A 63 -9.98 10.46 -3.70
CA ALA A 63 -8.63 11.02 -3.62
C ALA A 63 -7.58 9.98 -4.08
N MET A 64 -7.69 8.73 -3.67
CA MET A 64 -6.80 7.65 -4.13
C MET A 64 -6.88 7.40 -5.63
N MET A 65 -8.09 7.35 -6.19
CA MET A 65 -8.31 7.23 -7.63
C MET A 65 -7.73 8.43 -8.39
N PHE A 66 -7.95 9.65 -7.90
CA PHE A 66 -7.40 10.87 -8.47
C PHE A 66 -5.86 10.84 -8.47
N LEU A 67 -5.25 10.55 -7.32
CA LEU A 67 -3.79 10.49 -7.17
C LEU A 67 -3.16 9.41 -8.04
N SER A 68 -3.79 8.24 -8.16
CA SER A 68 -3.35 7.16 -9.07
C SER A 68 -3.28 7.64 -10.53
N ASN A 69 -4.32 8.33 -11.00
CA ASN A 69 -4.35 8.90 -12.35
C ASN A 69 -3.33 10.04 -12.50
N TRP A 70 -3.26 10.93 -11.50
CA TRP A 70 -2.34 12.06 -11.50
C TRP A 70 -0.87 11.60 -11.52
N LEU A 71 -0.48 10.60 -10.73
CA LEU A 71 0.88 10.04 -10.71
C LEU A 71 1.25 9.44 -12.07
N THR A 72 0.33 8.71 -12.71
CA THR A 72 0.55 8.14 -14.04
C THR A 72 0.77 9.24 -15.08
N GLN A 73 -0.03 10.30 -15.05
CA GLN A 73 0.12 11.45 -15.95
C GLN A 73 1.40 12.25 -15.64
N PHE A 74 1.74 12.41 -14.37
CA PHE A 74 2.98 13.03 -13.92
C PHE A 74 4.18 12.26 -14.51
N GLY A 75 4.17 10.94 -14.43
CA GLY A 75 5.19 10.07 -15.02
C GLY A 75 5.40 10.32 -16.51
N GLN A 76 4.30 10.40 -17.27
CA GLN A 76 4.33 10.67 -18.70
C GLN A 76 4.89 12.06 -19.02
N VAL A 77 4.44 13.11 -18.31
CA VAL A 77 4.84 14.50 -18.58
C VAL A 77 6.27 14.80 -18.13
N LYS A 78 6.72 14.22 -17.02
CA LYS A 78 8.05 14.47 -16.43
C LYS A 78 9.10 13.43 -16.82
N ASN A 79 8.74 12.44 -17.65
CA ASN A 79 9.58 11.29 -17.97
C ASN A 79 10.10 10.59 -16.70
N PHE A 80 9.21 10.43 -15.72
CA PHE A 80 9.48 9.69 -14.48
C PHE A 80 8.82 8.31 -14.61
N PRO A 81 9.54 7.20 -14.35
CA PRO A 81 9.08 5.86 -14.71
C PRO A 81 8.08 5.29 -13.70
N ILE A 82 7.03 6.06 -13.36
CA ILE A 82 5.94 5.65 -12.50
C ILE A 82 4.69 5.34 -13.31
N SER A 83 4.00 4.27 -12.94
CA SER A 83 2.64 4.01 -13.40
C SER A 83 1.79 3.51 -12.25
N CYS A 84 0.52 3.91 -12.21
CA CYS A 84 -0.42 3.53 -11.17
C CYS A 84 -1.73 3.02 -11.77
N ASN A 85 -2.43 2.18 -11.02
CA ASN A 85 -3.75 1.68 -11.40
C ASN A 85 -4.63 1.51 -10.16
N PHE A 86 -5.76 2.22 -10.12
CA PHE A 86 -6.74 2.08 -9.05
C PHE A 86 -7.69 0.91 -9.35
N LEU A 87 -7.90 0.05 -8.36
CA LEU A 87 -8.83 -1.06 -8.37
C LEU A 87 -9.92 -0.80 -7.34
N ALA A 88 -11.14 -1.21 -7.64
CA ALA A 88 -12.25 -1.16 -6.69
C ALA A 88 -13.08 -2.43 -6.76
N LYS A 89 -13.77 -2.69 -5.65
CA LYS A 89 -14.79 -3.72 -5.55
C LYS A 89 -14.28 -5.13 -5.86
N ASP A 90 -14.94 -5.79 -6.80
CA ASP A 90 -14.64 -7.15 -7.26
C ASP A 90 -13.28 -7.28 -7.97
N GLU A 91 -12.67 -6.16 -8.38
CA GLU A 91 -11.29 -6.17 -8.89
C GLU A 91 -10.24 -6.39 -7.79
N VAL A 92 -10.60 -6.18 -6.53
CA VAL A 92 -9.70 -6.25 -5.37
C VAL A 92 -9.77 -7.65 -4.76
N VAL A 93 -9.00 -8.54 -5.36
CA VAL A 93 -8.89 -9.95 -4.98
C VAL A 93 -7.42 -10.37 -4.89
N LEU A 94 -7.14 -11.32 -3.99
CA LEU A 94 -5.82 -11.92 -3.80
C LEU A 94 -5.86 -13.40 -4.24
N SER A 95 -5.95 -13.61 -5.55
CA SER A 95 -5.85 -14.94 -6.16
C SER A 95 -4.61 -15.03 -7.06
N GLU A 96 -4.20 -16.24 -7.42
CA GLU A 96 -2.99 -16.49 -8.23
C GLU A 96 -2.93 -15.64 -9.52
N ASN A 97 -4.08 -15.43 -10.17
CA ASN A 97 -4.20 -14.65 -11.41
C ASN A 97 -4.74 -13.23 -11.20
N SER A 98 -4.82 -12.79 -9.95
CA SER A 98 -5.29 -11.44 -9.64
C SER A 98 -4.29 -10.37 -10.07
N ARG A 99 -4.80 -9.18 -10.37
CA ARG A 99 -3.98 -8.02 -10.73
C ARG A 99 -3.00 -7.64 -9.61
N ILE A 100 -3.42 -7.80 -8.34
CA ILE A 100 -2.61 -7.50 -7.17
C ILE A 100 -1.45 -8.50 -7.02
N VAL A 101 -1.72 -9.81 -7.03
CA VAL A 101 -0.66 -10.83 -6.91
C VAL A 101 0.31 -10.73 -8.08
N GLY A 102 -0.20 -10.56 -9.31
CA GLY A 102 0.64 -10.33 -10.48
C GLY A 102 1.52 -9.08 -10.34
N ALA A 103 1.00 -7.99 -9.78
CA ALA A 103 1.81 -6.79 -9.54
C ALA A 103 2.95 -7.02 -8.55
N LEU A 104 2.68 -7.70 -7.44
CA LEU A 104 3.70 -8.03 -6.43
C LEU A 104 4.79 -8.94 -7.00
N GLN A 105 4.43 -9.95 -7.80
CA GLN A 105 5.39 -10.83 -8.48
C GLN A 105 6.28 -10.05 -9.48
N GLN A 106 5.72 -9.03 -10.12
CA GLN A 106 6.42 -8.18 -11.08
C GLN A 106 7.29 -7.10 -10.43
N GLY A 107 7.41 -7.09 -9.09
CA GLY A 107 8.18 -6.09 -8.34
C GLY A 107 7.48 -4.76 -8.12
N GLY A 108 6.15 -4.71 -8.35
CA GLY A 108 5.32 -3.57 -8.00
C GLY A 108 5.04 -3.49 -6.50
N ALA A 109 4.42 -2.38 -6.10
CA ALA A 109 3.89 -2.18 -4.75
C ALA A 109 2.38 -1.96 -4.83
N VAL A 110 1.65 -2.30 -3.77
CA VAL A 110 0.19 -2.16 -3.75
C VAL A 110 -0.23 -1.48 -2.45
N LEU A 111 -0.90 -0.33 -2.56
CA LEU A 111 -1.72 0.18 -1.46
C LEU A 111 -2.97 -0.66 -1.38
N LEU A 112 -3.26 -1.20 -0.20
CA LEU A 112 -4.49 -1.96 0.04
C LEU A 112 -5.25 -1.34 1.21
N ARG A 113 -6.56 -1.14 1.03
CA ARG A 113 -7.46 -0.83 2.15
C ARG A 113 -7.82 -2.12 2.89
N VAL A 114 -7.67 -2.10 4.20
CA VAL A 114 -8.06 -3.15 5.14
C VAL A 114 -8.78 -2.54 6.34
N TYR A 115 -9.19 -3.36 7.30
CA TYR A 115 -9.69 -2.90 8.59
C TYR A 115 -8.63 -3.08 9.69
N LEU A 116 -8.53 -2.08 10.54
CA LEU A 116 -7.80 -2.11 11.80
C LEU A 116 -8.65 -1.32 12.80
N GLU A 117 -9.74 -1.95 13.26
CA GLU A 117 -10.95 -1.34 13.85
C GLU A 117 -11.73 -0.40 12.90
N VAL A 118 -11.01 0.47 12.22
CA VAL A 118 -11.47 1.41 11.20
C VAL A 118 -10.79 1.12 9.86
N PRO A 119 -11.32 1.66 8.75
CA PRO A 119 -10.64 1.58 7.46
C PRO A 119 -9.21 2.13 7.51
N HIS A 120 -8.26 1.36 7.00
CA HIS A 120 -6.83 1.64 7.09
C HIS A 120 -6.09 1.26 5.82
N TYR A 121 -5.05 2.02 5.43
CA TYR A 121 -4.24 1.73 4.25
C TYR A 121 -2.88 1.16 4.62
N ILE A 122 -2.57 -0.03 4.10
CA ILE A 122 -1.29 -0.72 4.26
C ILE A 122 -0.56 -0.85 2.92
N LEU A 123 0.77 -1.01 2.96
CA LEU A 123 1.59 -1.19 1.76
C LEU A 123 1.98 -2.65 1.61
N LEU A 124 1.59 -3.29 0.51
CA LEU A 124 2.08 -4.60 0.11
C LEU A 124 3.33 -4.44 -0.76
N THR A 125 4.41 -5.12 -0.40
CA THR A 125 5.72 -4.96 -1.06
C THR A 125 6.26 -6.22 -1.71
N GLY A 126 5.60 -7.36 -1.54
CA GLY A 126 5.95 -8.61 -2.20
C GLY A 126 5.14 -9.79 -1.69
N ILE A 127 5.32 -10.93 -2.34
CA ILE A 127 4.66 -12.19 -1.99
C ILE A 127 5.70 -13.29 -1.76
N SER A 128 5.46 -14.16 -0.79
CA SER A 128 6.26 -15.35 -0.50
C SER A 128 5.32 -16.52 -0.17
N GLY A 129 5.14 -17.43 -1.11
CA GLY A 129 4.17 -18.52 -0.95
C GLY A 129 2.75 -17.97 -0.81
N SER A 130 2.08 -18.29 0.30
CA SER A 130 0.74 -17.83 0.65
C SER A 130 0.70 -16.54 1.45
N ASP A 131 1.85 -15.90 1.68
CA ASP A 131 1.97 -14.74 2.54
C ASP A 131 2.46 -13.50 1.79
N ILE A 132 2.03 -12.33 2.24
CA ILE A 132 2.34 -11.04 1.66
C ILE A 132 3.18 -10.24 2.64
N TYR A 133 4.29 -9.67 2.15
CA TYR A 133 5.07 -8.69 2.88
C TYR A 133 4.31 -7.38 2.94
N VAL A 134 4.06 -6.91 4.16
CA VAL A 134 3.25 -5.72 4.42
C VAL A 134 4.06 -4.72 5.25
N PHE A 135 3.94 -3.45 4.90
CA PHE A 135 4.29 -2.35 5.77
C PHE A 135 3.02 -1.63 6.20
N ASP A 136 2.67 -1.81 7.47
CA ASP A 136 1.63 -1.05 8.14
C ASP A 136 2.21 0.29 8.63
N PRO A 137 1.70 1.46 8.18
CA PRO A 137 2.15 2.75 8.70
C PRO A 137 1.73 3.02 10.16
N TYR A 138 0.82 2.25 10.73
CA TYR A 138 0.46 2.31 12.14
C TYR A 138 1.50 1.50 12.94
N TYR A 139 2.34 2.21 13.68
CA TYR A 139 3.42 1.57 14.44
C TYR A 139 2.86 0.92 15.70
N GLU A 140 3.23 -0.33 15.91
CA GLU A 140 2.91 -1.07 17.11
C GLU A 140 4.14 -1.84 17.58
N GLU A 141 4.34 -1.83 18.90
CA GLU A 141 5.42 -2.54 19.58
C GLU A 141 4.91 -3.93 20.01
N PRO A 142 5.45 -5.04 19.46
CA PRO A 142 4.95 -6.37 19.78
C PRO A 142 5.14 -6.80 21.25
N ASP A 143 5.95 -6.06 22.02
CA ASP A 143 6.15 -6.23 23.46
C ASP A 143 5.36 -5.25 24.34
N ASP A 144 4.54 -4.37 23.74
CA ASP A 144 3.62 -3.51 24.50
C ASP A 144 2.54 -4.37 25.19
N PRO A 145 2.41 -4.29 26.54
CA PRO A 145 1.40 -5.05 27.27
C PRO A 145 -0.05 -4.66 26.94
N GLU A 146 -0.28 -3.48 26.37
CA GLU A 146 -1.59 -2.98 25.97
C GLU A 146 -1.90 -3.27 24.49
N LEU A 147 -0.97 -3.89 23.75
CA LEU A 147 -1.18 -4.24 22.35
C LEU A 147 -2.39 -5.17 22.20
N ASP A 148 -3.25 -4.87 21.24
CA ASP A 148 -4.42 -5.68 20.98
C ASP A 148 -4.02 -7.12 20.58
N LYS A 149 -4.72 -8.09 21.19
CA LYS A 149 -4.50 -9.51 20.91
C LYS A 149 -4.84 -9.89 19.47
N GLU A 150 -5.66 -9.10 18.79
CA GLU A 150 -5.99 -9.28 17.37
C GLU A 150 -4.75 -9.27 16.47
N PHE A 151 -3.69 -8.52 16.85
CA PHE A 151 -2.42 -8.53 16.13
C PHE A 151 -1.68 -9.88 16.17
N PHE A 152 -2.07 -10.79 17.06
CA PHE A 152 -1.48 -12.13 17.21
C PHE A 152 -2.40 -13.24 16.66
N GLU A 153 -3.48 -12.89 15.99
CA GLU A 153 -4.32 -13.88 15.33
C GLU A 153 -3.60 -14.61 14.20
N GLU A 154 -4.12 -15.79 13.85
CA GLU A 154 -3.57 -16.62 12.79
C GLU A 154 -3.45 -15.85 11.47
N GLY A 155 -2.28 -15.96 10.84
CA GLY A 155 -1.97 -15.31 9.58
C GLY A 155 -1.38 -13.90 9.70
N ILE A 156 -1.09 -13.41 10.91
CA ILE A 156 -0.39 -12.13 11.13
C ILE A 156 0.95 -12.42 11.82
N THR A 157 2.04 -11.85 11.33
CA THR A 157 3.37 -12.01 11.94
C THR A 157 4.15 -10.71 11.85
N PHE A 158 4.82 -10.31 12.94
CA PHE A 158 5.67 -9.13 12.98
C PHE A 158 7.02 -9.39 12.30
N ILE A 159 7.54 -8.36 11.61
CA ILE A 159 8.90 -8.32 11.06
C ILE A 159 9.60 -7.10 11.66
N THR A 160 10.80 -7.28 12.21
CA THR A 160 11.55 -6.20 12.89
C THR A 160 12.86 -5.82 12.20
N ASP A 161 13.28 -6.54 11.16
CA ASP A 161 14.58 -6.40 10.50
C ASP A 161 14.51 -5.89 9.06
N GLN A 162 13.32 -5.53 8.55
CA GLN A 162 13.10 -5.08 7.18
C GLN A 162 12.50 -3.66 7.05
N PRO A 163 13.12 -2.63 7.65
CA PRO A 163 12.53 -1.28 7.78
C PRO A 163 12.35 -0.53 6.45
N LYS A 164 12.85 -1.08 5.34
CA LYS A 164 12.70 -0.53 3.98
C LYS A 164 11.62 -1.25 3.17
N ARG A 165 11.02 -2.32 3.69
CA ARG A 165 10.17 -3.24 2.92
C ARG A 165 8.91 -3.63 3.66
N ALA A 166 9.01 -4.09 4.90
CA ALA A 166 7.88 -4.66 5.62
C ALA A 166 8.11 -4.64 7.13
N ASN A 167 7.03 -4.49 7.87
CA ASN A 167 6.97 -4.70 9.33
C ASN A 167 5.98 -5.81 9.71
N ARG A 168 5.28 -6.39 8.72
CA ARG A 168 4.37 -7.52 8.87
C ARG A 168 4.54 -8.52 7.72
N LEU A 169 4.24 -9.77 8.01
CA LEU A 169 3.94 -10.81 7.04
C LEU A 169 2.49 -11.23 7.30
N ILE A 170 1.63 -11.14 6.28
CA ILE A 170 0.20 -11.41 6.44
C ILE A 170 -0.26 -12.43 5.40
N SER A 171 -0.98 -13.46 5.83
CA SER A 171 -1.47 -14.49 4.92
C SER A 171 -2.54 -13.95 3.97
N ILE A 172 -2.54 -14.47 2.75
CA ILE A 172 -3.59 -14.17 1.75
C ILE A 172 -4.96 -14.53 2.31
N THR A 173 -5.07 -15.63 3.05
CA THR A 173 -6.33 -16.06 3.68
C THR A 173 -6.86 -14.99 4.64
N ARG A 174 -6.00 -14.42 5.50
CA ARG A 174 -6.37 -13.35 6.43
C ARG A 174 -6.84 -12.10 5.69
N LEU A 175 -6.03 -11.61 4.74
CA LEU A 175 -6.37 -10.42 3.95
C LEU A 175 -7.68 -10.63 3.16
N SER A 176 -7.93 -11.83 2.65
CA SER A 176 -9.07 -12.13 1.78
C SER A 176 -10.42 -12.18 2.47
N CYS A 177 -10.45 -12.18 3.81
CA CYS A 177 -11.68 -12.19 4.60
C CYS A 177 -12.63 -11.02 4.24
N THR A 178 -13.92 -11.26 4.46
CA THR A 178 -15.01 -10.31 4.18
C THR A 178 -15.54 -9.63 5.45
N GLY A 179 -14.98 -9.96 6.61
CA GLY A 179 -15.25 -9.27 7.87
C GLY A 179 -14.40 -8.03 8.04
N VAL A 180 -14.48 -7.44 9.23
CA VAL A 180 -13.79 -6.18 9.58
C VAL A 180 -12.75 -6.39 10.69
N GLY A 181 -12.27 -7.63 10.86
CA GLY A 181 -11.18 -7.93 11.78
C GLY A 181 -9.84 -7.37 11.29
N PHE A 182 -8.81 -7.46 12.13
CA PHE A 182 -7.51 -6.87 11.80
C PHE A 182 -6.94 -7.43 10.49
N TYR A 183 -6.59 -6.50 9.60
CA TYR A 183 -6.09 -6.72 8.25
C TYR A 183 -7.05 -7.39 7.27
N GLU A 184 -8.32 -7.58 7.60
CA GLU A 184 -9.29 -8.11 6.63
C GLU A 184 -9.63 -7.03 5.60
N MET A 185 -9.81 -7.40 4.31
CA MET A 185 -10.22 -6.46 3.27
C MET A 185 -11.70 -6.03 3.39
N GLY A 186 -12.51 -6.82 4.10
CA GLY A 186 -13.93 -6.56 4.28
C GLY A 186 -14.81 -6.81 3.06
N PRO A 187 -16.05 -6.30 3.09
CA PRO A 187 -17.06 -6.52 2.06
C PRO A 187 -16.55 -6.04 0.70
N TYR A 188 -16.86 -6.79 -0.36
CA TYR A 188 -16.35 -6.50 -1.70
C TYR A 188 -16.66 -5.07 -2.13
N GLU A 189 -17.88 -4.58 -1.89
CA GLU A 189 -18.33 -3.25 -2.27
C GLU A 189 -17.50 -2.07 -1.71
N GLU A 190 -16.73 -2.31 -0.64
CA GLU A 190 -15.87 -1.30 0.00
C GLU A 190 -14.38 -1.48 -0.31
N ARG A 191 -14.00 -2.54 -1.03
CA ARG A 191 -12.60 -2.82 -1.31
C ARG A 191 -12.03 -1.85 -2.31
N GLU A 192 -10.79 -1.44 -2.06
CA GLU A 192 -10.00 -0.64 -2.98
C GLU A 192 -8.51 -0.89 -2.82
N ALA A 193 -7.79 -0.73 -3.93
CA ALA A 193 -6.34 -0.84 -3.95
C ALA A 193 -5.75 0.07 -5.01
N VAL A 194 -4.50 0.49 -4.82
CA VAL A 194 -3.71 1.15 -5.86
C VAL A 194 -2.48 0.30 -6.14
N ILE A 195 -2.35 -0.18 -7.37
CA ILE A 195 -1.13 -0.81 -7.86
C ILE A 195 -0.18 0.29 -8.34
N LEU A 196 1.10 0.21 -7.97
CA LEU A 196 2.16 1.11 -8.42
C LEU A 196 3.34 0.30 -8.97
N PHE A 197 3.94 0.80 -10.05
CA PHE A 197 5.18 0.26 -10.59
C PHE A 197 6.21 1.36 -10.82
N ASN A 198 7.48 1.00 -10.62
CA ASN A 198 8.58 1.59 -11.36
C ASN A 198 8.71 0.82 -12.70
N THR A 199 8.40 1.48 -13.81
CA THR A 199 8.37 0.84 -15.14
C THR A 199 9.74 0.41 -15.64
N ASN A 200 10.83 0.95 -15.08
CA ASN A 200 12.19 0.56 -15.44
C ASN A 200 12.62 -0.75 -14.75
N THR A 201 12.07 -1.05 -13.58
CA THR A 201 12.43 -2.24 -12.79
C THR A 201 11.33 -3.30 -12.75
N ARG A 202 10.17 -3.00 -13.33
CA ARG A 202 9.05 -3.93 -13.47
C ARG A 202 9.51 -5.16 -14.26
N LYS A 203 9.37 -6.33 -13.64
CA LYS A 203 9.64 -7.62 -14.28
C LYS A 203 8.48 -7.95 -15.20
N THR A 204 8.68 -7.88 -16.50
CA THR A 204 7.73 -8.37 -17.51
C THR A 204 8.39 -9.50 -18.29
N PRO A 205 7.62 -10.36 -18.98
CA PRO A 205 8.19 -11.37 -19.86
C PRO A 205 9.18 -10.79 -20.89
N GLU A 206 8.96 -9.57 -21.39
CA GLU A 206 9.90 -8.91 -22.30
C GLU A 206 11.20 -8.47 -21.60
N ASN A 207 11.14 -8.13 -20.31
CA ASN A 207 12.27 -7.64 -19.51
C ASN A 207 12.99 -8.74 -18.70
N SER A 208 12.49 -9.98 -18.73
CA SER A 208 13.05 -11.12 -17.99
C SER A 208 13.72 -12.19 -18.86
N ILE A 209 13.85 -11.95 -20.17
CA ILE A 209 14.71 -12.77 -21.03
C ILE A 209 16.16 -12.40 -20.73
N GLU A 210 16.78 -13.13 -19.81
CA GLU A 210 18.23 -13.24 -19.81
C GLU A 210 18.64 -13.89 -21.14
N TYR A 211 19.22 -13.11 -22.04
CA TYR A 211 20.01 -13.68 -23.13
C TYR A 211 21.15 -14.44 -22.47
N ILE A 212 21.03 -15.77 -22.42
CA ILE A 212 22.18 -16.64 -22.19
C ILE A 212 23.07 -16.45 -23.44
N ILE A 213 24.08 -15.61 -23.31
CA ILE A 213 25.17 -15.44 -24.29
C ILE A 213 26.29 -16.40 -23.91
#